data_AF-A0A2D8EWK2-F1
#
_entry.id   AF-A0A2D8EWK2-F1
#
_cell.length_a   1.000
_cell.length_b   1.000
_cell.length_c   1.000
_cell.angle_alpha   90.00
_cell.angle_beta   90.00
_cell.angle_gamma   90.00
#
_symmetry.space_group_name_H-M   'P 1'
#
loop_
_entity.id
_entity.type
_entity.pdbx_description
1 polymer ?
#
loop_
_entity_poly.entity_id
_entity_poly.type
_entity_poly.pdbx_seq_one_letter_code
_entity_poly.pdbx_strand_id
1 'polypeptide(L)'
;MDSKDKLSEALETTYKAEVSDIKKEVKEIQLGADKADVDFNLTRKNLKELIDRGSEAIDGILKIASEGDHPRAYEVAATLIKTVSEVNTDLMDLHKKMSDMDKTEVNVNNTTNNAIYVGSTLELQDLINNDRSSRAKARQDVLDVTEDLDE
;
A
#
# COMPACT_ATOMS: atom_id res chain seq x y z
N MET A 1 38.49 27.50 -35.65
CA MET A 1 39.14 27.62 -34.33
C MET A 1 38.06 27.99 -33.34
N ASP A 2 37.56 26.98 -32.65
CA ASP A 2 36.42 27.04 -31.75
C ASP A 2 36.73 27.86 -30.50
N SER A 3 35.76 28.65 -30.01
CA SER A 3 35.97 29.57 -28.87
C SER A 3 36.42 28.88 -27.58
N LYS A 4 36.19 27.57 -27.44
CA LYS A 4 36.62 26.78 -26.28
C LYS A 4 38.14 26.61 -26.22
N ASP A 5 38.80 26.53 -27.37
CA ASP A 5 40.24 26.32 -27.45
C ASP A 5 41.01 27.58 -26.99
N LYS A 6 40.52 28.76 -27.39
CA LYS A 6 41.11 30.06 -27.00
C LYS A 6 41.04 30.32 -25.49
N LEU A 7 39.98 29.85 -24.84
CA LEU A 7 39.82 29.99 -23.40
C LEU A 7 40.73 29.04 -22.62
N SER A 8 40.96 27.83 -23.14
CA SER A 8 41.86 26.85 -22.52
C SER A 8 43.33 27.28 -22.56
N GLU A 9 43.76 27.93 -23.64
CA GLU A 9 45.12 28.42 -23.81
C GLU A 9 45.42 29.64 -22.91
N ALA A 10 44.44 30.52 -22.70
CA ALA A 10 44.59 31.70 -21.82
C ALA A 10 44.65 31.35 -20.32
N LEU A 11 44.21 30.15 -19.93
CA LEU A 11 44.09 29.75 -18.53
C LEU A 11 45.13 28.72 -18.08
N GLU A 12 46.06 28.30 -18.96
CA GLU A 12 47.08 27.25 -18.68
C GLU A 12 46.50 25.98 -18.02
N THR A 13 45.23 25.67 -18.26
CA THR A 13 44.56 24.50 -17.68
C THR A 13 44.23 23.50 -18.78
N THR A 14 44.78 22.29 -18.66
CA THR A 14 44.41 21.18 -19.53
C THR A 14 43.06 20.63 -19.06
N TYR A 15 41.96 21.15 -19.62
CA TYR A 15 40.64 20.56 -19.42
C TYR A 15 40.58 19.22 -20.16
N LYS A 16 40.89 18.13 -19.45
CA LYS A 16 40.74 16.77 -19.93
C LYS A 16 39.37 16.27 -19.47
N ALA A 17 38.38 16.32 -20.36
CA ALA A 17 37.08 15.71 -20.12
C ALA A 17 37.23 14.18 -20.16
N GLU A 18 37.47 13.57 -19.00
CA GLU A 18 37.31 12.13 -18.85
C GLU A 18 35.81 11.83 -18.73
N VAL A 19 35.18 11.57 -19.86
CA VAL A 19 33.83 11.03 -19.93
C VAL A 19 33.95 9.55 -19.57
N SER A 20 33.76 9.22 -18.29
CA SER A 20 33.57 7.84 -17.88
C SER A 20 32.19 7.40 -18.37
N ASP A 21 32.18 6.49 -19.34
CA ASP A 21 30.99 5.81 -19.82
C ASP A 21 30.36 5.00 -18.67
N ILE A 22 29.48 5.63 -17.90
CA ILE A 22 28.60 4.92 -16.97
C ILE A 22 27.52 4.25 -17.82
N LYS A 23 27.79 3.00 -18.25
CA LYS A 23 26.76 2.09 -18.73
C LYS A 23 25.79 1.82 -17.60
N LYS A 24 24.71 2.61 -17.56
CA LYS A 24 23.57 2.37 -16.67
C LYS A 24 22.80 1.20 -17.26
N GLU A 25 23.00 0.01 -16.71
CA GLU A 25 22.15 -1.15 -17.02
C GLU A 25 20.70 -0.80 -16.64
N VAL A 26 19.87 -0.59 -17.66
CA VAL A 26 18.43 -0.40 -17.48
C VAL A 26 17.85 -1.78 -17.20
N LYS A 27 17.62 -2.09 -15.92
CA LYS A 27 16.79 -3.24 -15.55
C LYS A 27 15.36 -2.98 -15.99
N GLU A 28 14.85 -3.88 -16.82
CA GLU A 28 13.47 -3.92 -17.30
C GLU A 28 12.51 -4.00 -16.10
N ILE A 29 11.72 -2.96 -15.89
CA ILE A 29 10.78 -2.86 -14.76
C ILE A 29 9.51 -3.60 -15.15
N GLN A 30 9.24 -4.74 -14.50
CA GLN A 30 7.97 -5.43 -14.62
C GLN A 30 6.86 -4.59 -13.97
N LEU A 31 5.78 -4.42 -14.72
CA LEU A 31 4.72 -3.44 -14.47
C LEU A 31 3.59 -4.09 -13.66
N GLY A 32 3.35 -3.60 -12.43
CA GLY A 32 2.06 -3.84 -11.76
C GLY A 32 2.07 -3.65 -10.24
N ALA A 33 2.87 -4.44 -9.51
CA ALA A 33 2.94 -4.41 -8.04
C ALA A 33 4.24 -3.76 -7.54
N ASP A 34 5.35 -4.01 -8.23
CA ASP A 34 6.68 -3.55 -7.83
C ASP A 34 6.81 -2.02 -7.75
N LYS A 35 6.03 -1.25 -8.50
CA LYS A 35 6.15 0.22 -8.51
C LYS A 35 5.76 0.85 -7.17
N ALA A 36 4.67 0.38 -6.56
CA ALA A 36 4.22 0.91 -5.28
C ALA A 36 5.23 0.59 -4.17
N ASP A 37 5.76 -0.63 -4.17
CA ASP A 37 6.80 -1.05 -3.23
C ASP A 37 8.12 -0.28 -3.46
N VAL A 38 8.50 -0.05 -4.71
CA VAL A 38 9.69 0.74 -5.06
C VAL A 38 9.52 2.20 -4.64
N ASP A 39 8.36 2.81 -4.89
CA ASP A 39 8.06 4.19 -4.50
C ASP A 39 7.99 4.34 -2.99
N PHE A 40 7.40 3.36 -2.28
CA PHE A 40 7.40 3.28 -0.82
C PHE A 40 8.82 3.20 -0.26
N ASN A 41 9.64 2.28 -0.79
CA ASN A 41 11.02 2.11 -0.34
C ASN A 41 11.89 3.33 -0.63
N LEU A 42 11.72 3.96 -1.79
CA LEU A 42 12.40 5.20 -2.16
C LEU A 42 12.00 6.34 -1.23
N THR A 43 10.71 6.53 -0.99
CA THR A 43 10.21 7.61 -0.12
C THR A 43 10.66 7.39 1.32
N ARG A 44 10.59 6.15 1.83
CA ARG A 44 11.11 5.77 3.14
C ARG A 44 12.60 6.07 3.27
N LYS A 45 13.40 5.73 2.25
CA LYS A 45 14.84 6.02 2.22
C LYS A 45 15.10 7.53 2.25
N ASN A 46 14.38 8.30 1.43
CA ASN A 46 14.54 9.75 1.36
C ASN A 46 14.18 10.42 2.70
N LEU A 47 13.08 10.02 3.33
CA LEU A 47 12.68 10.55 4.64
C LEU A 47 13.72 10.20 5.72
N LYS A 48 14.25 8.97 5.73
CA LYS A 48 15.33 8.57 6.64
C LYS A 48 16.60 9.40 6.44
N GLU A 49 17.01 9.59 5.19
CA GLU A 49 18.16 10.44 4.86
C GLU A 49 17.96 11.89 5.30
N LEU A 50 16.73 12.41 5.20
CA LEU A 50 16.38 13.74 5.67
C LEU A 50 16.42 13.86 7.20
N ILE A 51 15.98 12.81 7.91
CA ILE A 51 16.06 12.73 9.39
C ILE A 51 17.52 12.69 9.84
N ASP A 52 18.35 11.86 9.21
CA ASP A 52 19.76 11.71 9.56
C ASP A 52 20.52 13.02 9.35
N ARG A 53 20.35 13.65 8.17
CA ARG A 53 20.91 14.97 7.87
C ARG A 53 20.35 16.07 8.76
N GLY A 54 19.07 15.99 9.10
CA GLY A 54 18.41 16.90 10.01
C GLY A 54 19.01 16.82 11.41
N SER A 55 19.26 15.62 11.93
CA SER A 55 19.92 15.40 13.22
C SER A 55 21.34 15.97 13.23
N GLU A 56 22.13 15.69 12.19
CA GLU A 56 23.49 16.24 12.06
C GLU A 56 23.49 17.77 11.99
N ALA A 57 22.55 18.35 11.24
CA ALA A 57 22.38 19.80 11.16
C ALA A 57 21.95 20.42 12.51
N ILE A 58 21.08 19.75 13.27
CA ILE A 58 20.70 20.17 14.63
C ILE A 58 21.92 20.20 15.53
N ASP A 59 22.73 19.14 15.54
CA ASP A 59 23.94 19.07 16.36
C ASP A 59 24.96 20.15 15.97
N GLY A 60 25.14 20.39 14.67
CA GLY A 60 26.00 21.47 14.16
C GLY A 60 25.53 22.86 14.61
N ILE A 61 24.23 23.15 14.51
CA ILE A 61 23.66 24.42 14.95
C ILE A 61 23.75 24.56 16.48
N LEU A 62 23.48 23.50 17.24
CA LEU A 62 23.57 23.52 18.70
C LEU A 62 25.01 23.76 19.17
N LYS A 63 26.01 23.23 18.47
CA LYS A 63 27.42 23.51 18.75
C LYS A 63 27.73 25.00 18.53
N ILE A 64 27.31 25.57 17.40
CA ILE A 64 27.49 27.00 17.11
C ILE A 64 26.72 27.87 18.12
N ALA A 65 25.51 27.48 18.49
CA ALA A 65 24.70 28.18 19.49
C ALA A 65 25.35 28.16 20.87
N SER A 66 25.98 27.05 21.24
CA SER A 66 26.69 26.87 22.51
C SER A 66 28.02 27.64 22.56
N GLU A 67 28.75 27.71 21.44
CA GLU A 67 30.03 28.43 21.34
C GLU A 67 29.83 29.95 21.19
N GLY A 68 28.78 30.39 20.49
CA GLY A 68 28.52 31.80 20.19
C GLY A 68 27.55 32.50 21.14
N ASP A 69 26.92 31.77 22.05
CA ASP A 69 25.90 32.25 23.00
C ASP A 69 24.83 33.15 22.33
N HIS A 70 24.41 32.76 21.12
CA HIS A 70 23.48 33.52 20.29
C HIS A 70 22.04 32.99 20.47
N PRO A 71 21.12 33.74 21.10
CA PRO A 71 19.73 33.30 21.31
C PRO A 71 19.00 32.93 20.01
N ARG A 72 19.34 33.62 18.92
CA ARG A 72 18.79 33.38 17.59
C ARG A 72 19.11 31.97 17.06
N ALA A 73 20.28 31.43 17.38
CA ALA A 73 20.69 30.10 16.92
C ALA A 73 19.84 29.00 17.58
N TYR A 74 19.45 29.17 18.84
CA TYR A 74 18.53 28.27 19.54
C TYR A 74 17.11 28.30 18.97
N GLU A 75 16.61 29.47 18.55
CA GLU A 75 15.30 29.56 17.88
C GLU A 75 15.28 28.82 16.54
N VAL A 76 16.35 28.96 15.76
CA VAL A 76 16.51 28.24 14.49
C VAL A 76 16.65 26.75 14.75
N ALA A 77 17.41 26.33 15.76
CA ALA A 77 17.51 24.93 16.18
C ALA A 77 16.14 24.37 16.58
N ALA A 78 15.34 25.11 17.36
CA ALA A 78 13.99 24.71 17.73
C ALA A 78 13.07 24.56 16.52
N THR A 79 13.20 25.45 15.53
CA THR A 79 12.47 25.35 14.26
C THR A 79 12.90 24.12 13.47
N LEU A 80 14.21 23.83 13.40
CA LEU A 80 14.74 22.66 12.71
C LEU A 80 14.30 21.35 13.39
N ILE A 81 14.36 21.28 14.73
CA ILE A 81 13.86 20.15 15.52
C ILE A 81 12.37 19.90 15.22
N LYS A 82 11.57 20.98 15.12
CA LYS A 82 10.16 20.87 14.73
C LYS A 82 10.01 20.24 13.35
N THR A 83 10.76 20.71 12.35
CA THR A 83 10.70 20.14 10.99
C THR A 83 11.13 18.67 10.95
N VAL A 84 12.17 18.28 11.69
CA VAL A 84 12.58 16.86 11.80
C VAL A 84 11.51 16.02 12.49
N SER A 85 10.81 16.58 13.48
CA SER A 85 9.67 15.92 14.12
C SER A 85 8.47 15.72 13.18
N GLU A 86 8.20 16.69 12.32
CA GLU A 86 7.17 16.59 11.26
C GLU A 86 7.55 15.48 10.26
N VAL A 87 8.79 15.47 9.76
CA VAL A 87 9.30 14.43 8.85
C VAL A 87 9.27 13.02 9.49
N ASN A 88 9.55 12.90 10.79
CA ASN A 88 9.40 11.64 11.53
C ASN A 88 7.94 11.18 11.59
N THR A 89 7.00 12.12 11.73
CA THR A 89 5.57 11.84 11.73
C THR A 89 5.13 11.40 10.33
N ASP A 90 5.58 12.09 9.28
CA ASP A 90 5.32 11.73 7.88
C ASP A 90 5.83 10.33 7.56
N LEU A 91 7.01 9.95 8.07
CA LEU A 91 7.54 8.60 7.93
C LEU A 91 6.62 7.55 8.60
N MET A 92 6.08 7.86 9.77
CA MET A 92 5.14 6.96 10.46
C MET A 92 3.81 6.85 9.72
N ASP A 93 3.31 7.96 9.18
CA ASP A 93 2.07 7.97 8.42
C ASP A 93 2.22 7.30 7.05
N LEU A 94 3.40 7.36 6.44
CA LEU A 94 3.75 6.57 5.26
C LEU A 94 3.65 5.06 5.57
N HIS A 95 4.19 4.62 6.70
CA HIS A 95 4.07 3.23 7.15
C HIS A 95 2.61 2.79 7.38
N LYS A 96 1.77 3.66 7.97
CA LYS A 96 0.34 3.38 8.14
C LYS A 96 -0.38 3.29 6.79
N LYS A 97 -0.16 4.25 5.88
CA LYS A 97 -0.78 4.25 4.55
C LYS A 97 -0.44 3.00 3.76
N MET A 98 0.80 2.54 3.80
CA MET A 98 1.18 1.27 3.17
C MET A 98 0.43 0.09 3.79
N SER A 99 0.41 0.00 5.12
CA SER A 99 -0.33 -1.06 5.81
C SER A 99 -1.84 -1.03 5.55
N ASP A 100 -2.42 0.15 5.39
CA ASP A 100 -3.84 0.32 5.09
C ASP A 100 -4.16 0.04 3.62
N MET A 101 -3.23 0.30 2.69
CA MET A 101 -3.34 -0.12 1.29
C MET A 101 -3.22 -1.65 1.14
N ASP A 102 -2.35 -2.28 1.93
CA ASP A 102 -2.18 -3.74 1.95
C ASP A 102 -3.36 -4.46 2.62
N LYS A 103 -4.06 -3.79 3.53
CA LYS A 103 -5.36 -4.25 4.03
C LYS A 103 -6.38 -4.07 2.91
N THR A 104 -6.42 -5.02 1.97
CA THR A 104 -7.65 -5.29 1.25
C THR A 104 -8.73 -5.50 2.30
N GLU A 105 -9.68 -4.59 2.41
CA GLU A 105 -10.88 -4.78 3.22
C GLU A 105 -11.52 -6.06 2.73
N VAL A 106 -11.22 -7.18 3.39
CA VAL A 106 -11.95 -8.41 3.18
C VAL A 106 -13.29 -8.13 3.82
N ASN A 107 -14.18 -7.53 3.04
CA ASN A 107 -15.59 -7.46 3.34
C ASN A 107 -16.10 -8.90 3.23
N VAL A 108 -15.79 -9.71 4.25
CA VAL A 108 -16.38 -11.01 4.44
C VAL A 108 -17.83 -10.71 4.79
N ASN A 109 -18.66 -10.61 3.76
CA ASN A 109 -20.10 -10.74 3.90
C ASN A 109 -20.38 -12.17 4.37
N ASN A 110 -20.09 -12.45 5.65
CA ASN A 110 -20.40 -13.72 6.28
C ASN A 110 -21.91 -13.73 6.56
N THR A 111 -22.71 -13.76 5.51
CA THR A 111 -24.15 -13.98 5.61
C THR A 111 -24.35 -15.44 5.97
N THR A 112 -24.40 -15.73 7.26
CA THR A 112 -24.79 -17.03 7.78
C THR A 112 -26.29 -17.17 7.54
N ASN A 113 -26.68 -17.62 6.34
CA ASN A 113 -28.05 -18.06 6.05
C ASN A 113 -28.31 -19.38 6.79
N ASN A 114 -28.46 -19.28 8.11
CA ASN A 114 -28.87 -20.39 8.94
C ASN A 114 -30.37 -20.63 8.70
N ALA A 115 -30.70 -21.48 7.73
CA ALA A 115 -32.07 -21.90 7.47
C ALA A 115 -32.54 -22.81 8.62
N ILE A 116 -33.00 -22.20 9.72
CA ILE A 116 -33.62 -22.92 10.83
C ILE A 116 -35.04 -23.28 10.39
N TYR A 117 -35.27 -24.57 10.13
CA TYR A 117 -36.61 -25.08 9.90
C TYR A 117 -37.26 -25.47 11.22
N VAL A 118 -38.40 -24.84 11.53
CA VAL A 118 -39.22 -25.14 12.71
C VAL A 118 -40.44 -25.96 12.30
N GLY A 119 -40.33 -27.28 12.42
CA GLY A 119 -41.40 -28.21 12.04
C GLY A 119 -41.03 -29.67 12.33
N SER A 120 -41.86 -30.60 11.88
CA SER A 120 -41.60 -32.03 12.05
C SER A 120 -40.52 -32.50 11.08
N THR A 121 -39.68 -33.45 11.49
CA THR A 121 -38.65 -34.06 10.64
C THR A 121 -39.25 -34.75 9.40
N LEU A 122 -40.51 -35.17 9.48
CA LEU A 122 -41.28 -35.71 8.35
C LEU A 122 -41.49 -34.65 7.26
N GLU A 123 -41.82 -33.42 7.66
CA GLU A 123 -42.14 -32.32 6.74
C GLU A 123 -40.86 -31.76 6.08
N LEU A 124 -39.73 -31.78 6.79
CA LEU A 124 -38.40 -31.58 6.21
C LEU A 124 -38.05 -32.62 5.16
N GLN A 125 -38.34 -33.89 5.46
CA GLN A 125 -38.01 -35.00 4.56
C GLN A 125 -38.85 -34.94 3.28
N ASP A 126 -40.12 -34.54 3.39
CA ASP A 126 -41.01 -34.29 2.25
C ASP A 126 -40.51 -33.11 1.39
N LEU A 127 -40.03 -32.02 2.01
CA LEU A 127 -39.48 -30.85 1.32
C LEU A 127 -38.17 -31.16 0.57
N ILE A 128 -37.31 -31.99 1.16
CA ILE A 128 -36.00 -32.35 0.60
C ILE A 128 -36.13 -33.47 -0.46
N ASN A 129 -37.05 -34.41 -0.26
CA ASN A 129 -37.20 -35.59 -1.12
C ASN A 129 -38.68 -35.87 -1.41
N ASN A 130 -39.23 -35.20 -2.42
CA ASN A 130 -40.62 -35.39 -2.84
C ASN A 130 -40.95 -36.86 -3.18
N ASP A 131 -40.02 -37.62 -3.75
CA ASP A 131 -40.23 -39.02 -4.18
C ASP A 131 -40.42 -40.01 -3.00
N ARG A 132 -39.88 -39.69 -1.83
CA ARG A 132 -40.02 -40.49 -0.60
C ARG A 132 -41.12 -39.97 0.31
N SER A 133 -41.77 -38.87 -0.07
CA SER A 133 -42.75 -38.22 0.78
C SER A 133 -43.93 -39.15 1.03
N SER A 134 -44.41 -39.18 2.27
CA SER A 134 -45.61 -39.95 2.63
C SER A 134 -46.86 -39.46 1.86
N ARG A 135 -46.80 -38.23 1.33
CA ARG A 135 -47.84 -37.56 0.54
C ARG A 135 -47.72 -37.80 -0.98
N ALA A 136 -46.61 -38.33 -1.50
CA ALA A 136 -46.47 -38.63 -2.92
C ALA A 136 -47.44 -39.73 -3.37
N LYS A 137 -47.62 -40.77 -2.55
CA LYS A 137 -48.61 -41.82 -2.83
C LYS A 137 -50.05 -41.30 -2.78
N ALA A 138 -50.37 -40.46 -1.79
CA ALA A 138 -51.70 -39.86 -1.65
C ALA A 138 -52.07 -38.89 -2.78
N ARG A 139 -51.09 -38.30 -3.49
CA ARG A 139 -51.34 -37.50 -4.70
C ARG A 139 -51.53 -38.35 -5.95
N GLN A 140 -50.79 -39.46 -6.05
CA GLN A 140 -50.90 -40.38 -7.18
C GLN A 140 -52.26 -41.09 -7.20
N ASP A 141 -52.77 -41.49 -6.02
CA ASP A 141 -54.06 -42.17 -5.87
C ASP A 141 -55.26 -41.26 -6.20
N VAL A 142 -55.12 -39.93 -6.09
CA VAL A 142 -56.20 -38.97 -6.47
C VAL A 142 -56.17 -38.66 -7.96
N LEU A 143 -55.02 -38.75 -8.62
CA LEU A 143 -54.89 -38.50 -10.06
C LEU A 143 -55.45 -39.66 -10.90
N ASP A 144 -55.18 -40.90 -10.49
CA ASP A 144 -55.68 -42.13 -11.14
C ASP A 144 -57.23 -42.17 -11.15
N VAL A 145 -57.87 -41.77 -10.04
CA VAL A 145 -59.34 -41.76 -9.93
C VAL A 145 -59.99 -40.69 -10.81
N THR A 146 -59.27 -39.61 -11.15
CA THR A 146 -59.79 -38.56 -12.04
C THR A 146 -59.56 -38.84 -13.53
N GLU A 147 -58.63 -39.73 -13.87
CA GLU A 147 -58.36 -40.10 -15.28
C GLU A 147 -59.36 -41.16 -15.78
N ASP A 148 -59.87 -42.02 -14.88
CA ASP A 148 -60.86 -43.06 -15.19
C ASP A 148 -62.33 -42.56 -15.26
N LEU A 149 -62.59 -41.27 -15.03
CA LEU A 149 -63.96 -40.70 -15.05
C LEU A 149 -64.32 -39.93 -16.32
N ASP A 150 -63.39 -39.81 -17.27
CA ASP A 150 -63.59 -39.09 -18.54
C ASP A 150 -63.58 -40.01 -19.79
N GLU A 151 -63.75 -41.34 -19.64
CA GLU A 151 -64.12 -42.27 -20.74
C GLU A 151 -65.51 -42.92 -20.56
#